data_AF-G0UU63-F1
#
_entry.id   AF-G0UU63-F1
#
_cell.length_a   1.000
_cell.length_b   1.000
_cell.length_c   1.000
_cell.angle_alpha   90.00
_cell.angle_beta   90.00
_cell.angle_gamma   90.00
#
_symmetry.space_group_name_H-M   'P 1'
#
loop_
_entity.id
_entity.type
_entity.pdbx_description
1 polymer ?
#
loop_
_entity_poly.entity_id
_entity_poly.type
_entity_poly.pdbx_seq_one_letter_code
_entity_poly.pdbx_strand_id
1 'polypeptide(L)'
;MAVDEQQISSYLSTGDVVLMDRRCMEMRHPLGISICLLSKSECRYDHVAMIVKLSEEEVKQQKEKGIIHPADPFSPSGTYVLETNVSGLSLRPLENRVKRSSAKHMAIRPLNIGDGHCEFKTRLLDQLGDYHKRPYKTRLSSYLPVILSPPDKMDRIKAAHKLSLLKREVDSIDKVLRSGIAMEDRETLLRLRSTYCDATLTLKDTYFPHLPLGVDESIPIVNFGGKHFAVDGVSTAEEVFCTELVAQLWQKCGVLSPFPPASSYRSFDFLDDTRFNFTGNQISFGEKFTLKGDDMPLEPPVRSAPIKQPSFAERLDVYRCMAINGDPCNPDLNAMKAWLLQSNEFKTVVADLPFNVVSTGILFALCGLLVAPLRLRWTEHQLGVLLRRGSLWSLSAGLFARDLAFAATQGVATCVALACLRDGQSSAGLLGPPLVQTDWFDTRHPYYYVCAVWCMASAAAHVVTTPLLNSVIAHHFGPVVPGPWSPRTLARGCFFLLPLGIIIPYQAAWLTWYETLGSGIIPTTSSVLRRRVEHLDTEEWRHYKYKALLGAFVTTTAFDIIAYPLQRQCWRSFLSQLYRPTVSPSCGKRWFAGYSHRFAGNLVTMLTTSTSLSLLGVV
;
A
#
# COMPACT_ATOMS: atom_id res chain seq x y z
N MET A 1 9.35 -19.17 35.09
CA MET A 1 9.59 -20.52 34.51
C MET A 1 10.10 -20.28 33.10
N ALA A 2 11.42 -20.36 32.90
CA ALA A 2 12.03 -20.14 31.60
C ALA A 2 11.95 -21.46 30.83
N VAL A 3 11.25 -21.48 29.70
CA VAL A 3 11.45 -22.53 28.70
C VAL A 3 12.94 -22.48 28.34
N ASP A 4 13.61 -23.63 28.39
CA ASP A 4 15.04 -23.71 28.12
C ASP A 4 15.30 -23.19 26.70
N GLU A 5 16.20 -22.21 26.53
CA GLU A 5 16.56 -21.65 25.22
C GLU A 5 17.02 -22.78 24.28
N GLN A 6 17.59 -23.86 24.83
CA GLN A 6 17.94 -25.08 24.10
C GLN A 6 16.71 -25.82 23.55
N GLN A 7 15.60 -25.88 24.29
CA GLN A 7 14.39 -26.58 23.85
C GLN A 7 13.68 -25.83 22.72
N ILE A 8 13.63 -24.50 22.72
CA ILE A 8 13.04 -23.76 21.58
C ILE A 8 13.92 -23.86 20.34
N SER A 9 15.24 -23.90 20.51
CA SER A 9 16.20 -23.96 19.41
C SER A 9 16.09 -25.22 18.56
N SER A 10 15.61 -26.34 19.10
CA SER A 10 15.43 -27.60 18.36
C SER A 10 14.27 -27.56 17.35
N TYR A 11 13.33 -26.63 17.52
CA TYR A 11 12.19 -26.44 16.62
C TYR A 11 12.48 -25.48 15.46
N LEU A 12 13.63 -24.79 15.52
CA LEU A 12 14.06 -23.86 14.49
C LEU A 12 14.80 -24.58 13.37
N SER A 13 14.55 -24.17 12.14
CA SER A 13 15.20 -24.71 10.94
C SER A 13 15.79 -23.58 10.09
N THR A 14 16.70 -23.96 9.21
CA THR A 14 17.28 -23.01 8.25
C THR A 14 16.20 -22.46 7.35
N GLY A 15 16.09 -21.13 7.25
CA GLY A 15 15.05 -20.47 6.46
C GLY A 15 13.91 -19.88 7.28
N ASP A 16 13.75 -20.25 8.55
CA ASP A 16 12.77 -19.60 9.43
C ASP A 16 13.08 -18.11 9.58
N VAL A 17 12.04 -17.30 9.69
CA VAL A 17 12.17 -15.84 9.76
C VAL A 17 12.11 -15.38 11.20
N VAL A 18 13.02 -14.47 11.57
CA VAL A 18 13.01 -13.77 12.86
C VAL A 18 12.53 -12.34 12.64
N LEU A 19 11.46 -11.98 13.33
CA LEU A 19 10.87 -10.64 13.31
C LEU A 19 11.18 -9.94 14.63
N MET A 20 11.70 -8.71 14.59
CA MET A 20 12.11 -7.98 15.80
C MET A 20 11.39 -6.65 15.93
N ASP A 21 10.94 -6.35 17.15
CA ASP A 21 10.29 -5.10 17.56
C ASP A 21 11.26 -4.30 18.45
N ARG A 22 12.14 -3.51 17.82
CA ARG A 22 13.12 -2.64 18.48
C ARG A 22 12.50 -1.28 18.77
N ARG A 23 12.92 -0.62 19.84
CA ARG A 23 12.45 0.74 20.14
C ARG A 23 13.13 1.73 19.20
N CYS A 24 12.33 2.43 18.35
CA CYS A 24 12.89 3.34 17.35
C CYS A 24 13.76 4.43 17.96
N MET A 25 13.36 5.02 19.09
CA MET A 25 14.10 6.11 19.76
C MET A 25 15.37 5.64 20.48
N GLU A 26 15.60 4.34 20.65
CA GLU A 26 16.84 3.79 21.22
C GLU A 26 17.89 3.49 20.16
N MET A 27 17.56 3.69 18.88
CA MET A 27 18.50 3.53 17.79
C MET A 27 19.44 4.73 17.72
N ARG A 28 20.74 4.46 17.54
CA ARG A 28 21.78 5.51 17.49
C ARG A 28 21.80 6.30 16.18
N HIS A 29 21.30 5.72 15.09
CA HIS A 29 21.44 6.28 13.74
C HIS A 29 20.11 6.88 13.24
N PRO A 30 20.06 8.16 12.82
CA PRO A 30 18.83 8.81 12.36
C PRO A 30 18.10 8.04 11.25
N LEU A 31 18.85 7.52 10.27
CA LEU A 31 18.28 6.67 9.21
C LEU A 31 17.58 5.42 9.77
N GLY A 32 18.17 4.76 10.77
CA GLY A 32 17.56 3.61 11.44
C GLY A 32 16.27 3.99 12.16
N ILE A 33 16.24 5.15 12.82
CA ILE A 33 15.03 5.69 13.45
C ILE A 33 13.94 5.90 12.41
N SER A 34 14.26 6.54 11.27
CA SER A 34 13.29 6.80 10.19
C SER A 34 12.74 5.50 9.60
N ILE A 35 13.59 4.52 9.29
CA ILE A 35 13.15 3.20 8.77
C ILE A 35 12.25 2.50 9.78
N CYS A 36 12.63 2.53 11.06
CA CYS A 36 11.83 1.94 12.13
C CYS A 36 10.46 2.58 12.22
N LEU A 37 10.38 3.92 12.23
CA LEU A 37 9.11 4.65 12.28
C LEU A 37 8.23 4.33 11.06
N LEU A 38 8.82 4.24 9.87
CA LEU A 38 8.11 3.88 8.64
C LEU A 38 7.57 2.45 8.71
N SER A 39 8.41 1.46 9.04
CA SER A 39 7.97 0.06 9.21
C SER A 39 6.87 -0.07 10.27
N LYS A 40 6.98 0.69 11.35
CA LYS A 40 5.99 0.72 12.45
C LYS A 40 4.67 1.38 12.14
N SER A 41 4.58 2.13 11.04
CA SER A 41 3.29 2.59 10.54
C SER A 41 2.44 1.42 9.99
N GLU A 42 3.09 0.33 9.57
CA GLU A 42 2.44 -0.82 8.94
C GLU A 42 2.41 -2.06 9.82
N CYS A 43 3.44 -2.35 10.61
CA CYS A 43 3.41 -3.46 11.57
C CYS A 43 4.37 -3.22 12.72
N ARG A 44 4.21 -3.92 13.86
CA ARG A 44 5.08 -3.69 15.02
C ARG A 44 6.56 -4.00 14.80
N TYR A 45 6.89 -4.79 13.78
CA TYR A 45 8.24 -5.27 13.50
C TYR A 45 8.97 -4.33 12.56
N ASP A 46 10.21 -3.99 12.89
CA ASP A 46 11.06 -3.06 12.11
C ASP A 46 12.29 -3.74 11.50
N HIS A 47 12.54 -4.99 11.87
CA HIS A 47 13.71 -5.73 11.42
C HIS A 47 13.37 -7.19 11.16
N VAL A 48 13.94 -7.72 10.08
CA VAL A 48 13.77 -9.11 9.66
C VAL A 48 15.14 -9.77 9.57
N ALA A 49 15.23 -11.00 10.04
CA ALA A 49 16.42 -11.83 9.93
C ALA A 49 16.00 -13.27 9.60
N MET A 50 16.97 -14.13 9.29
CA MET A 50 16.72 -15.54 8.97
C MET A 50 17.53 -16.46 9.87
N ILE A 51 16.94 -17.58 10.28
CA ILE A 51 17.63 -18.64 11.00
C ILE A 51 18.48 -19.46 10.02
N VAL A 52 19.69 -19.80 10.46
CA VAL A 52 20.59 -20.74 9.78
C VAL A 52 21.12 -21.74 10.80
N LYS A 53 20.89 -23.03 10.56
CA LYS A 53 21.46 -24.13 11.34
C LYS A 53 22.79 -24.55 10.75
N LEU A 54 23.85 -24.50 11.55
CA LEU A 54 25.21 -24.84 11.13
C LEU A 54 25.82 -25.96 11.99
N SER A 55 26.58 -26.85 11.36
CA SER A 55 27.51 -27.77 12.04
C SER A 55 28.77 -27.04 12.49
N GLU A 56 29.58 -27.66 13.36
CA GLU A 56 30.84 -27.05 13.81
C GLU A 56 31.83 -26.81 12.66
N GLU A 57 31.88 -27.72 11.68
CA GLU A 57 32.71 -27.59 10.48
C GLU A 57 32.24 -26.42 9.62
N GLU A 58 30.93 -26.30 9.40
CA GLU A 58 30.34 -25.17 8.67
C GLU A 58 30.66 -23.85 9.38
N VAL A 59 30.57 -23.79 10.72
CA VAL A 59 30.93 -22.59 11.50
C VAL A 59 32.40 -22.21 11.31
N LYS A 60 33.33 -23.18 11.32
CA LYS A 60 34.76 -22.91 11.08
C LYS A 60 34.98 -22.30 9.70
N GLN A 61 34.37 -22.87 8.66
CA GLN A 61 34.44 -22.33 7.29
C GLN A 61 33.85 -20.91 7.19
N GLN A 62 32.72 -20.64 7.85
CA GLN A 62 32.11 -19.31 7.83
C GLN A 62 32.91 -18.27 8.63
N LYS A 63 33.65 -18.68 9.67
CA LYS A 63 34.62 -17.83 10.37
C LYS A 63 35.82 -17.49 9.49
N GLU A 64 36.35 -18.45 8.74
CA GLU A 64 37.43 -18.23 7.77
C GLU A 64 37.02 -17.27 6.65
N LYS A 65 35.76 -17.35 6.21
CA LYS A 65 35.17 -16.43 5.24
C LYS A 65 34.85 -15.03 5.80
N GLY A 66 35.00 -14.82 7.11
CA GLY A 66 34.71 -13.54 7.79
C GLY A 66 33.23 -13.26 8.07
N ILE A 67 32.33 -14.18 7.71
CA ILE A 67 30.87 -14.02 7.86
C ILE A 67 30.44 -14.08 9.33
N ILE A 68 31.07 -14.98 10.09
CA ILE A 68 30.94 -15.05 11.56
C ILE A 68 32.14 -14.34 12.17
N HIS A 69 31.89 -13.42 13.10
CA HIS A 69 32.96 -12.70 13.78
C HIS A 69 33.85 -13.68 14.57
N PRO A 70 35.20 -13.61 14.47
CA PRO A 70 36.08 -14.59 15.12
C PRO A 70 35.87 -14.71 16.64
N ALA A 71 35.59 -13.57 17.28
CA ALA A 71 35.32 -13.48 18.72
C ALA A 71 33.90 -13.94 19.14
N ASP A 72 32.99 -14.22 18.21
CA ASP A 72 31.69 -14.78 18.58
C ASP A 72 31.87 -16.28 18.96
N PRO A 73 31.33 -16.71 20.12
CA PRO A 73 31.42 -18.10 20.55
C PRO A 73 30.58 -19.02 19.64
N PHE A 74 30.81 -20.32 19.73
CA PHE A 74 29.96 -21.32 19.08
C PHE A 74 28.56 -21.29 19.70
N SER A 75 27.52 -21.43 18.87
CA SER A 75 26.16 -21.56 19.36
C SER A 75 25.99 -22.97 19.96
N PRO A 76 25.56 -23.11 21.22
CA PRO A 76 25.32 -24.42 21.83
C PRO A 76 24.21 -25.21 21.11
N SER A 77 23.29 -24.53 20.44
CA SER A 77 22.21 -25.16 19.67
C SER A 77 22.51 -25.32 18.17
N GLY A 78 23.69 -24.92 17.72
CA GLY A 78 24.03 -24.81 16.30
C GLY A 78 23.16 -23.80 15.55
N THR A 79 22.52 -22.84 16.25
CA THR A 79 21.56 -21.90 15.66
C THR A 79 22.16 -20.52 15.52
N TYR A 80 22.13 -20.00 14.29
CA TYR A 80 22.65 -18.68 13.96
C TYR A 80 21.56 -17.82 13.34
N VAL A 81 21.65 -16.51 13.55
CA VAL A 81 20.78 -15.48 12.97
C VAL A 81 21.56 -14.74 11.91
N LEU A 82 21.12 -14.90 10.67
CA LEU A 82 21.58 -14.15 9.52
C LEU A 82 20.79 -12.84 9.43
N GLU A 83 21.46 -11.72 9.60
CA GLU A 83 20.85 -10.40 9.47
C GLU A 83 21.79 -9.44 8.74
N THR A 84 21.20 -8.45 8.04
CA THR A 84 21.95 -7.27 7.61
C THR A 84 21.55 -6.07 8.45
N ASN A 85 22.53 -5.28 8.86
CA ASN A 85 22.34 -4.03 9.59
C ASN A 85 23.26 -2.97 8.98
N VAL A 86 23.32 -1.76 9.54
CA VAL A 86 24.15 -0.67 8.96
C VAL A 86 25.65 -1.04 8.86
N SER A 87 26.13 -2.02 9.64
CA SER A 87 27.50 -2.57 9.52
C SER A 87 27.66 -3.69 8.47
N GLY A 88 26.61 -4.02 7.74
CA GLY A 88 26.58 -5.06 6.71
C GLY A 88 25.93 -6.37 7.17
N LEU A 89 26.17 -7.43 6.40
CA LEU A 89 25.71 -8.78 6.68
C LEU A 89 26.51 -9.39 7.83
N SER A 90 25.81 -9.99 8.79
CA SER A 90 26.43 -10.73 9.89
C SER A 90 25.66 -11.99 10.21
N LEU A 91 26.39 -13.03 10.63
CA LEU A 91 25.83 -14.27 11.13
C LEU A 91 26.24 -14.44 12.59
N ARG A 92 25.25 -14.40 13.50
CA ARG A 92 25.50 -14.37 14.95
C ARG A 92 24.82 -15.54 15.67
N PRO A 93 25.41 -16.12 16.72
CA PRO A 93 24.72 -17.11 17.55
C PRO A 93 23.39 -16.58 18.07
N LEU A 94 22.31 -17.37 17.97
CA LEU A 94 20.96 -16.97 18.35
C LEU A 94 20.90 -16.51 19.81
N GLU A 95 21.51 -17.28 20.71
CA GLU A 95 21.50 -17.04 22.16
C GLU A 95 22.15 -15.68 22.48
N ASN A 96 23.29 -15.39 21.85
CA ASN A 96 23.96 -14.10 21.99
C ASN A 96 23.12 -12.96 21.42
N ARG A 97 22.48 -13.20 20.27
CA ARG A 97 21.68 -12.19 19.61
C ARG A 97 20.43 -11.83 20.42
N VAL A 98 19.76 -12.82 21.02
CA VAL A 98 18.58 -12.64 21.90
C VAL A 98 18.96 -11.86 23.17
N LYS A 99 20.07 -12.25 23.82
CA LYS A 99 20.60 -11.59 25.03
C LYS A 99 21.00 -10.15 24.80
N ARG A 100 21.67 -9.84 23.69
CA ARG A 100 22.14 -8.47 23.36
C ARG A 100 21.08 -7.60 22.65
N SER A 101 19.95 -8.18 22.24
CA SER A 101 18.92 -7.46 21.50
C SER A 101 18.23 -6.40 22.36
N SER A 102 18.16 -5.16 21.87
CA SER A 102 17.26 -4.12 22.40
C SER A 102 15.80 -4.33 22.01
N ALA A 103 15.49 -5.36 21.20
CA ALA A 103 14.11 -5.70 20.87
C ALA A 103 13.33 -6.11 22.12
N LYS A 104 12.17 -5.47 22.32
CA LYS A 104 11.20 -5.83 23.36
C LYS A 104 10.53 -7.16 23.06
N HIS A 105 10.24 -7.39 21.78
CA HIS A 105 9.59 -8.58 21.29
C HIS A 105 10.37 -9.15 20.10
N MET A 106 10.54 -10.46 20.07
CA MET A 106 11.05 -11.20 18.91
C MET A 106 10.09 -12.34 18.62
N ALA A 107 9.65 -12.45 17.37
CA ALA A 107 8.79 -13.53 16.90
C ALA A 107 9.52 -14.36 15.84
N ILE A 108 9.14 -15.62 15.75
CA ILE A 108 9.57 -16.54 14.70
C ILE A 108 8.38 -16.85 13.81
N ARG A 109 8.61 -16.82 12.50
CA ARG A 109 7.70 -17.34 11.48
C ARG A 109 8.39 -18.53 10.79
N PRO A 110 7.99 -19.78 11.10
CA PRO A 110 8.59 -20.95 10.50
C PRO A 110 8.40 -20.97 8.99
N LEU A 111 9.41 -21.42 8.25
CA LEU A 111 9.30 -21.69 6.82
C LEU A 111 9.24 -23.21 6.61
N ASN A 112 8.15 -23.69 6.04
CA ASN A 112 8.01 -25.07 5.62
C ASN A 112 8.48 -25.17 4.17
N ILE A 113 9.44 -26.05 3.89
CA ILE A 113 9.98 -26.27 2.52
C ILE A 113 9.63 -27.69 2.01
N GLY A 114 9.20 -28.59 2.92
CA GLY A 114 9.00 -30.00 2.63
C GLY A 114 10.32 -30.72 2.38
N ASP A 115 10.29 -31.73 1.50
CA ASP A 115 11.41 -32.67 1.27
C ASP A 115 12.68 -32.01 0.71
N GLY A 116 12.57 -30.81 0.14
CA GLY A 116 13.69 -30.05 -0.44
C GLY A 116 14.58 -29.30 0.56
N HIS A 117 14.37 -29.48 1.87
CA HIS A 117 15.05 -28.67 2.90
C HIS A 117 16.58 -28.81 2.89
N CYS A 118 17.12 -30.02 2.70
CA CYS A 118 18.57 -30.25 2.68
C CYS A 118 19.24 -29.58 1.47
N GLU A 119 18.61 -29.65 0.30
CA GLU A 119 19.08 -28.99 -0.92
C GLU A 119 19.03 -27.46 -0.76
N PHE A 120 17.95 -26.94 -0.17
CA PHE A 120 17.82 -25.52 0.16
C PHE A 120 18.94 -25.05 1.08
N LYS A 121 19.23 -25.78 2.17
CA LYS A 121 20.32 -25.45 3.10
C LYS A 121 21.66 -25.36 2.37
N THR A 122 21.96 -26.36 1.54
CA THR A 122 23.23 -26.42 0.80
C THR A 122 23.39 -25.21 -0.13
N ARG A 123 22.37 -24.94 -0.97
CA ARG A 123 22.37 -23.79 -1.87
C ARG A 123 22.49 -22.47 -1.10
N LEU A 124 21.82 -22.35 0.04
CA LEU A 124 21.88 -21.15 0.87
C LEU A 124 23.32 -20.87 1.34
N LEU A 125 24.01 -21.89 1.87
CA LEU A 125 25.37 -21.74 2.38
C LEU A 125 26.37 -21.35 1.28
N ASP A 126 26.18 -21.87 0.07
CA ASP A 126 26.98 -21.50 -1.10
C ASP A 126 26.77 -20.01 -1.44
N GLN A 127 25.52 -19.55 -1.42
CA GLN A 127 25.20 -18.14 -1.71
C GLN A 127 25.71 -17.17 -0.64
N LEU A 128 25.83 -17.57 0.63
CA LEU A 128 26.25 -16.64 1.71
C LEU A 128 27.61 -15.98 1.44
N GLY A 129 28.53 -16.67 0.77
CA GLY A 129 29.84 -16.12 0.42
C GLY A 129 29.75 -14.85 -0.45
N ASP A 130 28.80 -14.83 -1.39
CA ASP A 130 28.62 -13.72 -2.32
C ASP A 130 27.95 -12.51 -1.67
N TYR A 131 27.18 -12.73 -0.60
CA TYR A 131 26.43 -11.67 0.08
C TYR A 131 27.19 -11.00 1.20
N HIS A 132 28.21 -11.64 1.77
CA HIS A 132 28.97 -11.09 2.90
C HIS A 132 29.54 -9.69 2.63
N LYS A 133 29.97 -9.45 1.39
CA LYS A 133 30.59 -8.18 0.98
C LYS A 133 29.57 -7.08 0.65
N ARG A 134 28.27 -7.38 0.65
CA ARG A 134 27.23 -6.41 0.27
C ARG A 134 26.92 -5.48 1.43
N PRO A 135 27.06 -4.15 1.25
CA PRO A 135 26.76 -3.19 2.31
C PRO A 135 25.25 -3.01 2.48
N TYR A 136 24.88 -2.35 3.57
CA TYR A 136 23.51 -1.96 3.83
C TYR A 136 23.10 -0.77 2.96
N LYS A 137 21.87 -0.77 2.45
CA LYS A 137 21.33 0.34 1.67
C LYS A 137 21.24 1.62 2.50
N THR A 138 21.83 2.70 1.98
CA THR A 138 21.82 4.02 2.64
C THR A 138 21.16 5.11 1.80
N ARG A 139 20.95 4.89 0.50
CA ARG A 139 20.41 5.88 -0.44
C ARG A 139 18.89 5.99 -0.34
N LEU A 140 18.38 7.22 -0.24
CA LEU A 140 16.94 7.52 -0.16
C LEU A 140 16.12 6.97 -1.34
N SER A 141 16.67 6.99 -2.55
CA SER A 141 16.00 6.44 -3.74
C SER A 141 15.73 4.94 -3.62
N SER A 142 16.58 4.20 -2.92
CA SER A 142 16.44 2.75 -2.73
C SER A 142 15.29 2.39 -1.80
N TYR A 143 14.70 3.35 -1.06
CA TYR A 143 13.54 3.13 -0.21
C TYR A 143 12.22 3.19 -0.95
N LEU A 144 12.19 3.70 -2.19
CA LEU A 144 10.93 3.86 -2.94
C LEU A 144 10.14 2.55 -3.07
N PRO A 145 10.73 1.40 -3.46
CA PRO A 145 9.99 0.14 -3.57
C PRO A 145 9.52 -0.41 -2.22
N VAL A 146 10.19 -0.02 -1.12
CA VAL A 146 9.89 -0.45 0.25
C VAL A 146 8.85 0.46 0.92
N ILE A 147 8.70 1.71 0.46
CA ILE A 147 7.72 2.66 1.01
C ILE A 147 6.45 2.67 0.16
N LEU A 148 6.60 2.56 -1.16
CA LEU A 148 5.49 2.66 -2.10
C LEU A 148 5.02 1.28 -2.51
N SER A 149 3.75 1.01 -2.25
CA SER A 149 2.99 -0.12 -2.77
C SER A 149 1.68 0.38 -3.38
N PRO A 150 1.76 1.16 -4.47
CA PRO A 150 0.58 1.64 -5.15
C PRO A 150 -0.29 0.49 -5.67
N PRO A 151 -1.59 0.75 -5.92
CA PRO A 151 -2.51 -0.27 -6.37
C PRO A 151 -2.06 -1.05 -7.61
N ASP A 152 -1.41 -0.39 -8.58
CA ASP A 152 -0.90 -1.04 -9.80
C ASP A 152 0.18 -2.10 -9.50
N LYS A 153 1.09 -1.81 -8.58
CA LYS A 153 2.10 -2.76 -8.11
C LYS A 153 1.46 -3.95 -7.40
N MET A 154 0.47 -3.70 -6.56
CA MET A 154 -0.25 -4.79 -5.87
C MET A 154 -0.98 -5.70 -6.85
N ASP A 155 -1.57 -5.11 -7.88
CA ASP A 155 -2.26 -5.85 -8.93
C ASP A 155 -1.28 -6.68 -9.77
N ARG A 156 -0.08 -6.14 -10.06
CA ARG A 156 1.01 -6.94 -10.66
C ARG A 156 1.42 -8.10 -9.76
N ILE A 157 1.58 -7.90 -8.45
CA ILE A 157 1.93 -8.99 -7.51
C ILE A 157 0.86 -10.09 -7.52
N LYS A 158 -0.42 -9.72 -7.47
CA LYS A 158 -1.54 -10.68 -7.56
C LYS A 158 -1.58 -11.38 -8.91
N ALA A 159 -1.35 -10.67 -10.01
CA ALA A 159 -1.27 -11.24 -11.35
C ALA A 159 -0.11 -12.24 -11.47
N ALA A 160 1.07 -11.93 -10.91
CA ALA A 160 2.21 -12.85 -10.87
C ALA A 160 1.92 -14.12 -10.07
N HIS A 161 1.18 -14.01 -8.96
CA HIS A 161 0.72 -15.19 -8.22
C HIS A 161 -0.21 -16.06 -9.07
N LYS A 162 -1.19 -15.46 -9.76
CA LYS A 162 -2.09 -16.17 -10.67
C LYS A 162 -1.36 -16.83 -11.83
N LEU A 163 -0.36 -16.17 -12.40
CA LEU A 163 0.51 -16.75 -13.44
C LEU A 163 1.26 -17.99 -12.91
N SER A 164 1.79 -17.95 -11.69
CA SER A 164 2.40 -19.14 -11.06
C SER A 164 1.41 -20.28 -10.86
N LEU A 165 0.19 -19.98 -10.39
CA LEU A 165 -0.86 -20.99 -10.22
C LEU A 165 -1.23 -21.62 -11.57
N LEU A 166 -1.47 -20.80 -12.60
CA LEU A 166 -1.78 -21.29 -13.95
C LEU A 166 -0.65 -22.15 -14.51
N LYS A 167 0.63 -21.75 -14.33
CA LYS A 167 1.78 -22.56 -14.72
C LYS A 167 1.71 -23.95 -14.07
N ARG A 168 1.49 -24.01 -12.76
CA ARG A 168 1.40 -25.30 -12.04
C ARG A 168 0.25 -26.15 -12.50
N GLU A 169 -0.91 -25.55 -12.74
CA GLU A 169 -2.08 -26.26 -13.23
C GLU A 169 -1.83 -26.84 -14.62
N VAL A 170 -1.24 -26.07 -15.54
CA VAL A 170 -0.88 -26.59 -16.86
C VAL A 170 0.20 -27.67 -16.77
N ASP A 171 1.22 -27.51 -15.92
CA ASP A 171 2.23 -28.56 -15.68
C ASP A 171 1.59 -29.84 -15.12
N SER A 172 0.58 -29.70 -14.26
CA SER A 172 -0.21 -30.83 -13.72
C SER A 172 -1.02 -31.51 -14.82
N ILE A 173 -1.72 -30.73 -15.66
CA ILE A 173 -2.47 -31.24 -16.82
C ILE A 173 -1.54 -31.96 -17.79
N ASP A 174 -0.37 -31.38 -18.13
CA ASP A 174 0.61 -31.97 -19.03
C ASP A 174 1.18 -33.29 -18.47
N LYS A 175 1.33 -33.42 -17.15
CA LYS A 175 1.68 -34.70 -16.51
C LYS A 175 0.55 -35.72 -16.64
N VAL A 176 -0.70 -35.32 -16.41
CA VAL A 176 -1.87 -36.21 -16.52
C VAL A 176 -2.06 -36.70 -17.96
N LEU A 177 -1.90 -35.82 -18.96
CA LEU A 177 -2.02 -36.13 -20.38
C LEU A 177 -0.98 -37.17 -20.86
N ARG A 178 0.17 -37.27 -20.19
CA ARG A 178 1.23 -38.26 -20.49
C ARG A 178 0.95 -39.65 -19.90
N SER A 179 0.04 -39.76 -18.92
CA SER A 179 -0.17 -40.99 -18.13
C SER A 179 -1.15 -42.00 -18.75
N GLY A 180 -1.62 -41.79 -19.98
CA GLY A 180 -2.58 -42.67 -20.66
C GLY A 180 -3.99 -42.58 -20.06
N ILE A 181 -4.84 -41.76 -20.67
CA ILE A 181 -6.20 -41.44 -20.18
C ILE A 181 -7.25 -41.69 -21.26
N ALA A 182 -8.52 -41.82 -20.86
CA ALA A 182 -9.65 -41.96 -21.77
C ALA A 182 -9.77 -40.74 -22.71
N MET A 183 -10.29 -40.95 -23.93
CA MET A 183 -10.34 -39.90 -24.97
C MET A 183 -11.19 -38.68 -24.58
N GLU A 184 -12.31 -38.89 -23.88
CA GLU A 184 -13.20 -37.80 -23.42
C GLU A 184 -12.54 -36.91 -22.35
N ASP A 185 -11.84 -37.53 -21.38
CA ASP A 185 -11.05 -36.80 -20.39
C ASP A 185 -9.87 -36.05 -21.05
N ARG A 186 -9.27 -36.62 -22.09
CA ARG A 186 -8.17 -36.01 -22.84
C ARG A 186 -8.61 -34.72 -23.54
N GLU A 187 -9.76 -34.73 -24.21
CA GLU A 187 -10.28 -33.54 -24.89
C GLU A 187 -10.58 -32.42 -23.88
N THR A 188 -11.22 -32.76 -22.77
CA THR A 188 -11.53 -31.81 -21.68
C THR A 188 -10.28 -31.17 -21.11
N LEU A 189 -9.24 -31.97 -20.83
CA LEU A 189 -7.97 -31.48 -20.31
C LEU A 189 -7.22 -30.58 -21.31
N LEU A 190 -7.26 -30.89 -22.60
CA LEU A 190 -6.67 -30.05 -23.65
C LEU A 190 -7.38 -28.69 -23.76
N ARG A 191 -8.71 -28.66 -23.62
CA ARG A 191 -9.48 -27.41 -23.59
C ARG A 191 -9.14 -26.58 -22.35
N LEU A 192 -9.14 -27.18 -21.16
CA LEU A 192 -8.72 -26.51 -19.92
C LEU A 192 -7.32 -25.92 -20.04
N ARG A 193 -6.38 -26.70 -20.60
CA ARG A 193 -5.02 -26.23 -20.90
C ARG A 193 -5.03 -24.99 -21.80
N SER A 194 -5.82 -24.99 -22.87
CA SER A 194 -5.95 -23.81 -23.76
C SER A 194 -6.47 -22.59 -23.01
N THR A 195 -7.56 -22.75 -22.24
CA THR A 195 -8.15 -21.67 -21.44
C THR A 195 -7.13 -21.08 -20.44
N TYR A 196 -6.33 -21.91 -19.79
CA TYR A 196 -5.28 -21.45 -18.87
C TYR A 196 -4.12 -20.74 -19.60
N CYS A 197 -3.79 -21.16 -20.82
CA CYS A 197 -2.82 -20.45 -21.65
C CYS A 197 -3.34 -19.07 -22.06
N ASP A 198 -4.60 -18.96 -22.48
CA ASP A 198 -5.24 -17.69 -22.86
C ASP A 198 -5.36 -16.73 -21.66
N ALA A 199 -5.69 -17.27 -20.48
CA ALA A 199 -5.68 -16.54 -19.22
C ALA A 199 -4.28 -15.99 -18.88
N THR A 200 -3.24 -16.80 -19.11
CA THR A 200 -1.83 -16.41 -18.90
C THR A 200 -1.43 -15.26 -19.82
N LEU A 201 -1.78 -15.33 -21.11
CA LEU A 201 -1.56 -14.26 -22.08
C LEU A 201 -2.30 -12.98 -21.68
N THR A 202 -3.56 -13.11 -21.27
CA THR A 202 -4.38 -11.97 -20.82
C THR A 202 -3.76 -11.25 -19.62
N LEU A 203 -3.29 -12.00 -18.61
CA LEU A 203 -2.60 -11.43 -17.45
C LEU A 203 -1.28 -10.77 -17.84
N LYS A 204 -0.51 -11.40 -18.72
CA LYS A 204 0.76 -10.85 -19.23
C LYS A 204 0.53 -9.54 -19.99
N ASP A 205 -0.39 -9.51 -20.95
CA ASP A 205 -0.62 -8.32 -21.79
C ASP A 205 -1.24 -7.17 -20.99
N THR A 206 -2.03 -7.50 -19.98
CA THR A 206 -2.64 -6.51 -19.10
C THR A 206 -1.62 -5.92 -18.13
N TYR A 207 -0.97 -6.75 -17.31
CA TYR A 207 -0.19 -6.30 -16.14
C TYR A 207 1.33 -6.25 -16.38
N PHE A 208 1.83 -6.96 -17.38
CA PHE A 208 3.25 -7.07 -17.69
C PHE A 208 3.57 -6.84 -19.18
N PRO A 209 2.99 -5.81 -19.84
CA PRO A 209 3.23 -5.60 -21.27
C PRO A 209 4.69 -5.23 -21.59
N HIS A 210 5.41 -4.73 -20.58
CA HIS A 210 6.79 -4.29 -20.67
C HIS A 210 7.79 -5.44 -20.55
N LEU A 211 7.33 -6.65 -20.20
CA LEU A 211 8.17 -7.83 -20.07
C LEU A 211 7.98 -8.76 -21.27
N PRO A 212 9.07 -9.35 -21.79
CA PRO A 212 9.00 -10.33 -22.85
C PRO A 212 8.45 -11.67 -22.32
N LEU A 213 7.92 -12.47 -23.25
CA LEU A 213 7.67 -13.88 -22.99
C LEU A 213 9.02 -14.64 -22.93
N GLY A 214 9.06 -15.72 -22.15
CA GLY A 214 10.15 -16.68 -22.14
C GLY A 214 10.33 -17.36 -23.50
N VAL A 215 11.57 -17.65 -23.86
CA VAL A 215 11.96 -18.09 -25.22
C VAL A 215 11.69 -19.58 -25.45
N ASP A 216 11.43 -20.38 -24.40
CA ASP A 216 11.55 -21.84 -24.49
C ASP A 216 10.63 -22.63 -23.52
N GLU A 217 9.35 -22.25 -23.41
CA GLU A 217 8.37 -22.99 -22.59
C GLU A 217 7.10 -23.31 -23.39
N SER A 218 6.51 -24.48 -23.16
CA SER A 218 5.23 -24.95 -23.76
C SER A 218 4.01 -24.12 -23.34
N ILE A 219 4.22 -23.14 -22.46
CA ILE A 219 3.27 -22.21 -21.86
C ILE A 219 3.88 -20.81 -22.01
N PRO A 220 3.11 -19.77 -22.36
CA PRO A 220 3.62 -18.40 -22.45
C PRO A 220 3.96 -17.86 -21.06
N ILE A 221 5.22 -17.97 -20.64
CA ILE A 221 5.65 -17.56 -19.30
C ILE A 221 6.26 -16.17 -19.35
N VAL A 222 5.91 -15.33 -18.39
CA VAL A 222 6.49 -13.98 -18.26
C VAL A 222 7.95 -14.10 -17.82
N ASN A 223 8.86 -13.54 -18.62
CA ASN A 223 10.25 -13.43 -18.21
C ASN A 223 10.41 -12.25 -17.23
N PHE A 224 10.34 -12.56 -15.94
CA PHE A 224 10.56 -11.59 -14.86
C PHE A 224 12.01 -11.10 -14.73
N GLY A 225 12.95 -11.55 -15.59
CA GLY A 225 14.31 -11.03 -15.65
C GLY A 225 14.45 -9.67 -16.37
N GLY A 226 13.39 -9.19 -17.02
CA GLY A 226 13.37 -7.90 -17.70
C GLY A 226 13.40 -6.68 -16.77
N LYS A 227 13.41 -5.48 -17.37
CA LYS A 227 13.36 -4.20 -16.65
C LYS A 227 11.93 -3.96 -16.15
N HIS A 228 11.74 -3.98 -14.83
CA HIS A 228 10.48 -3.64 -14.17
C HIS A 228 10.32 -2.13 -13.97
N PHE A 229 9.12 -1.70 -13.57
CA PHE A 229 8.91 -0.35 -13.09
C PHE A 229 9.71 -0.08 -11.81
N ALA A 230 10.19 1.15 -11.61
CA ALA A 230 10.99 1.52 -10.45
C ALA A 230 10.29 1.22 -9.13
N VAL A 231 8.95 1.32 -9.08
CA VAL A 231 8.16 0.99 -7.88
C VAL A 231 8.17 -0.50 -7.52
N ASP A 232 8.31 -1.38 -8.52
CA ASP A 232 8.38 -2.83 -8.30
C ASP A 232 9.72 -3.21 -7.65
N GLY A 233 10.77 -2.42 -7.91
CA GLY A 233 12.09 -2.62 -7.37
C GLY A 233 12.95 -3.55 -8.23
N VAL A 234 14.03 -4.03 -7.64
CA VAL A 234 15.06 -4.88 -8.26
C VAL A 234 15.38 -6.11 -7.42
N SER A 235 15.73 -7.22 -8.07
CA SER A 235 16.09 -8.50 -7.43
C SER A 235 17.60 -8.67 -7.20
N THR A 236 18.44 -7.84 -7.82
CA THR A 236 19.91 -7.96 -7.78
C THR A 236 20.56 -6.64 -7.36
N ALA A 237 20.25 -6.17 -6.15
CA ALA A 237 20.91 -4.98 -5.62
C ALA A 237 22.27 -5.33 -4.98
N GLU A 238 23.28 -4.49 -5.26
CA GLU A 238 24.61 -4.57 -4.64
C GLU A 238 24.57 -4.24 -3.14
N GLU A 239 23.62 -3.40 -2.74
CA GLU A 239 23.32 -3.07 -1.36
C GLU A 239 22.00 -3.75 -0.97
N VAL A 240 21.80 -4.16 0.30
CA VAL A 240 20.56 -4.85 0.71
C VAL A 240 19.96 -4.31 2.01
N PHE A 241 18.63 -4.26 2.07
CA PHE A 241 17.89 -4.16 3.34
C PHE A 241 17.72 -5.53 4.00
N CYS A 242 17.27 -5.54 5.26
CA CYS A 242 17.07 -6.76 6.04
C CYS A 242 16.00 -7.69 5.45
N THR A 243 14.88 -7.15 4.99
CA THR A 243 13.82 -7.89 4.29
C THR A 243 14.29 -8.41 2.93
N GLU A 244 15.01 -7.57 2.19
CA GLU A 244 15.54 -7.87 0.87
C GLU A 244 16.59 -8.98 0.90
N LEU A 245 17.47 -9.02 1.91
CA LEU A 245 18.44 -10.11 2.07
C LEU A 245 17.74 -11.47 2.13
N VAL A 246 16.71 -11.59 2.97
CA VAL A 246 15.96 -12.85 3.13
C VAL A 246 15.27 -13.22 1.83
N ALA A 247 14.55 -12.28 1.21
CA ALA A 247 13.84 -12.52 -0.04
C ALA A 247 14.79 -12.86 -1.21
N GLN A 248 15.93 -12.16 -1.34
CA GLN A 248 16.93 -12.46 -2.39
C GLN A 248 17.51 -13.87 -2.21
N LEU A 249 17.84 -14.28 -0.99
CA LEU A 249 18.35 -15.63 -0.72
C LEU A 249 17.30 -16.70 -1.03
N TRP A 250 16.04 -16.50 -0.66
CA TRP A 250 14.96 -17.41 -1.05
C TRP A 250 14.75 -17.49 -2.56
N GLN A 251 14.85 -16.36 -3.28
CA GLN A 251 14.76 -16.33 -4.74
C GLN A 251 15.92 -17.10 -5.38
N LYS A 252 17.15 -16.88 -4.91
CA LYS A 252 18.36 -17.56 -5.42
C LYS A 252 18.35 -19.06 -5.13
N CYS A 253 17.80 -19.48 -3.97
CA CYS A 253 17.69 -20.89 -3.64
C CYS A 253 16.50 -21.59 -4.32
N GLY A 254 15.63 -20.84 -5.02
CA GLY A 254 14.46 -21.39 -5.73
C GLY A 254 13.24 -21.64 -4.84
N VAL A 255 13.18 -21.04 -3.65
CA VAL A 255 12.02 -21.09 -2.74
C VAL A 255 10.93 -20.10 -3.15
N LEU A 256 11.35 -18.95 -3.67
CA LEU A 256 10.49 -17.82 -4.01
C LEU A 256 10.63 -17.48 -5.50
N SER A 257 9.52 -17.16 -6.16
CA SER A 257 9.52 -16.68 -7.54
C SER A 257 10.33 -15.37 -7.69
N PRO A 258 10.95 -15.10 -8.85
CA PRO A 258 11.70 -13.87 -9.08
C PRO A 258 10.88 -12.58 -8.93
N PHE A 259 9.55 -12.65 -9.04
CA PHE A 259 8.63 -11.54 -8.84
C PHE A 259 7.62 -11.83 -7.71
N PRO A 260 7.35 -10.87 -6.78
CA PRO A 260 7.90 -9.52 -6.72
C PRO A 260 9.43 -9.47 -6.51
N PRO A 261 10.11 -8.42 -6.99
CA PRO A 261 11.54 -8.27 -6.77
C PRO A 261 11.86 -8.18 -5.28
N ALA A 262 13.02 -8.72 -4.86
CA ALA A 262 13.33 -8.81 -3.43
C ALA A 262 13.32 -7.48 -2.66
N SER A 263 13.67 -6.37 -3.32
CA SER A 263 13.60 -5.03 -2.72
C SER A 263 12.17 -4.49 -2.53
N SER A 264 11.15 -5.19 -3.04
CA SER A 264 9.75 -4.86 -2.80
C SER A 264 9.23 -5.34 -1.44
N TYR A 265 9.93 -6.26 -0.77
CA TYR A 265 9.44 -6.88 0.46
C TYR A 265 9.65 -5.97 1.68
N ARG A 266 8.59 -5.87 2.48
CA ARG A 266 8.51 -5.09 3.72
C ARG A 266 8.38 -6.02 4.92
N SER A 267 8.66 -5.52 6.13
CA SER A 267 8.65 -6.34 7.35
C SER A 267 7.28 -6.97 7.62
N PHE A 268 6.19 -6.29 7.27
CA PHE A 268 4.85 -6.84 7.45
C PHE A 268 4.54 -7.99 6.48
N ASP A 269 5.21 -8.06 5.33
CA ASP A 269 4.91 -9.08 4.33
C ASP A 269 5.17 -10.46 4.93
N PHE A 270 6.21 -10.60 5.75
CA PHE A 270 6.56 -11.83 6.47
C PHE A 270 5.56 -12.25 7.55
N LEU A 271 4.44 -11.53 7.72
CA LEU A 271 3.35 -11.91 8.61
C LEU A 271 2.27 -12.74 7.91
N ASP A 272 2.21 -12.69 6.58
CA ASP A 272 1.17 -13.33 5.78
C ASP A 272 1.75 -13.93 4.48
N ASP A 273 1.22 -15.08 4.09
CA ASP A 273 1.66 -15.86 2.95
C ASP A 273 1.19 -15.22 1.63
N THR A 274 0.14 -14.38 1.68
CA THR A 274 -0.53 -13.79 0.51
C THR A 274 0.37 -12.99 -0.43
N ARG A 275 1.48 -12.43 0.07
CA ARG A 275 2.44 -11.66 -0.75
C ARG A 275 3.64 -12.46 -1.26
N PHE A 276 3.78 -13.72 -0.83
CA PHE A 276 4.87 -14.59 -1.28
C PHE A 276 4.42 -15.53 -2.39
N ASN A 277 5.12 -15.46 -3.51
CA ASN A 277 4.92 -16.37 -4.63
C ASN A 277 5.88 -17.56 -4.50
N PHE A 278 5.67 -18.39 -3.48
CA PHE A 278 6.50 -19.58 -3.26
C PHE A 278 6.45 -20.49 -4.48
N THR A 279 7.55 -21.16 -4.85
CA THR A 279 7.63 -21.95 -6.08
C THR A 279 6.94 -23.32 -5.98
N GLY A 280 6.93 -23.92 -4.78
CA GLY A 280 6.32 -25.22 -4.49
C GLY A 280 5.04 -25.11 -3.65
N ASN A 281 4.09 -26.03 -3.86
CA ASN A 281 2.81 -26.08 -3.13
C ASN A 281 2.97 -26.49 -1.66
N GLN A 282 4.07 -27.17 -1.34
CA GLN A 282 4.46 -27.57 0.01
C GLN A 282 5.17 -26.45 0.78
N ILE A 283 5.50 -25.35 0.09
CA ILE A 283 6.21 -24.23 0.70
C ILE A 283 5.19 -23.23 1.22
N SER A 284 5.23 -23.00 2.53
CA SER A 284 4.33 -22.06 3.22
C SER A 284 4.96 -21.61 4.53
N PHE A 285 4.42 -20.55 5.13
CA PHE A 285 4.77 -20.23 6.50
C PHE A 285 3.94 -21.06 7.50
N GLY A 286 4.60 -21.47 8.58
CA GLY A 286 3.95 -22.03 9.76
C GLY A 286 3.42 -20.94 10.69
N GLU A 287 2.69 -21.35 11.73
CA GLU A 287 2.16 -20.43 12.74
C GLU A 287 3.28 -19.63 13.43
N LYS A 288 3.02 -18.33 13.59
CA LYS A 288 3.97 -17.40 14.22
C LYS A 288 3.98 -17.61 15.72
N PHE A 289 5.17 -17.67 16.34
CA PHE A 289 5.31 -17.78 17.79
C PHE A 289 6.34 -16.80 18.36
N THR A 290 6.26 -16.51 19.66
CA THR A 290 7.17 -15.58 20.34
C THR A 290 8.45 -16.30 20.79
N LEU A 291 9.61 -15.76 20.42
CA LEU A 291 10.92 -16.21 20.91
C LEU A 291 11.41 -15.37 22.11
N LYS A 292 11.03 -14.09 22.17
CA LYS A 292 11.36 -13.18 23.27
C LYS A 292 10.18 -12.23 23.51
N GLY A 293 9.68 -12.15 24.73
CA GLY A 293 8.56 -11.28 25.13
C GLY A 293 7.67 -11.94 26.18
N ASP A 294 6.65 -11.21 26.64
CA ASP A 294 5.75 -11.67 27.72
C ASP A 294 4.84 -12.83 27.27
N ASP A 295 4.57 -12.94 25.96
CA ASP A 295 3.72 -13.97 25.34
C ASP A 295 4.52 -15.19 24.83
N MET A 296 5.60 -15.58 25.53
CA MET A 296 6.39 -16.74 25.16
C MET A 296 5.57 -18.03 25.37
N PRO A 297 5.46 -18.93 24.37
CA PRO A 297 4.66 -20.13 24.50
C PRO A 297 5.27 -21.06 25.56
N LEU A 298 4.41 -21.65 26.40
CA LEU A 298 4.81 -22.61 27.45
C LEU A 298 5.27 -23.95 26.85
N GLU A 299 4.75 -24.30 25.67
CA GLU A 299 5.12 -25.49 24.92
C GLU A 299 5.65 -25.13 23.53
N PRO A 300 6.61 -25.90 23.02
CA PRO A 300 7.14 -25.64 21.69
C PRO A 300 6.08 -25.89 20.60
N PRO A 301 5.98 -25.01 19.60
CA PRO A 301 4.96 -25.10 18.57
C PRO A 301 5.21 -26.30 17.66
N VAL A 302 4.13 -27.04 17.36
CA VAL A 302 4.15 -28.15 16.40
C VAL A 302 4.22 -27.57 14.99
N ARG A 303 5.24 -27.95 14.22
CA ARG A 303 5.26 -27.60 12.79
C ARG A 303 4.10 -28.28 12.08
N SER A 304 3.31 -27.48 11.37
CA SER A 304 2.21 -27.96 10.54
C SER A 304 2.72 -29.06 9.60
N ALA A 305 2.02 -30.19 9.54
CA ALA A 305 2.37 -31.26 8.63
C ALA A 305 2.31 -30.77 7.17
N PRO A 306 3.18 -31.26 6.27
CA PRO A 306 3.10 -30.91 4.86
C PRO A 306 1.72 -31.27 4.31
N ILE A 307 1.12 -30.34 3.57
CA ILE A 307 -0.19 -30.55 2.92
C ILE A 307 -0.05 -31.75 1.99
N LYS A 308 -0.86 -32.79 2.24
CA LYS A 308 -0.86 -34.01 1.42
C LYS A 308 -1.26 -33.62 -0.01
N GLN A 309 -0.40 -33.90 -0.98
CA GLN A 309 -0.74 -33.66 -2.38
C GLN A 309 -1.86 -34.63 -2.81
N PRO A 310 -2.86 -34.15 -3.57
CA PRO A 310 -3.91 -35.01 -4.07
C PRO A 310 -3.34 -36.08 -5.01
N SER A 311 -3.85 -37.29 -4.85
CA SER A 311 -3.57 -38.42 -5.72
C SER A 311 -3.98 -38.12 -7.17
N PHE A 312 -3.49 -38.94 -8.10
CA PHE A 312 -3.82 -38.81 -9.52
C PHE A 312 -5.34 -38.86 -9.76
N ALA A 313 -6.05 -39.78 -9.10
CA ALA A 313 -7.50 -39.92 -9.21
C ALA A 313 -8.24 -38.70 -8.66
N GLU A 314 -7.85 -38.21 -7.49
CA GLU A 314 -8.44 -37.00 -6.88
C GLU A 314 -8.26 -35.77 -7.78
N ARG A 315 -7.10 -35.62 -8.44
CA ARG A 315 -6.87 -34.51 -9.38
C ARG A 315 -7.75 -34.60 -10.62
N LEU A 316 -7.89 -35.80 -11.19
CA LEU A 316 -8.75 -36.00 -12.35
C LEU A 316 -10.22 -35.75 -12.01
N ASP A 317 -10.67 -36.19 -10.84
CA ASP A 317 -12.03 -35.94 -10.36
C ASP A 317 -12.30 -34.45 -10.10
N VAL A 318 -11.32 -33.69 -9.62
CA VAL A 318 -11.42 -32.22 -9.52
C VAL A 318 -11.66 -31.60 -10.90
N TYR A 319 -10.88 -31.98 -11.92
CA TYR A 319 -11.07 -31.46 -13.28
C TYR A 319 -12.42 -31.87 -13.88
N ARG A 320 -12.89 -33.10 -13.63
CA ARG A 320 -14.23 -33.54 -14.04
C ARG A 320 -15.34 -32.75 -13.35
N CYS A 321 -15.25 -32.53 -12.05
CA CYS A 321 -16.20 -31.71 -11.30
C CYS A 321 -16.25 -30.26 -11.81
N MET A 322 -15.11 -29.68 -12.19
CA MET A 322 -15.05 -28.35 -12.81
C MET A 322 -15.71 -28.34 -14.20
N ALA A 323 -15.58 -29.42 -14.97
CA ALA A 323 -16.21 -29.57 -16.28
C ALA A 323 -17.70 -29.97 -16.24
N ILE A 324 -18.20 -30.52 -15.13
CA ILE A 324 -19.61 -30.92 -14.98
C ILE A 324 -20.45 -29.76 -14.39
N ASN A 325 -19.89 -28.97 -13.47
CA ASN A 325 -20.57 -27.85 -12.82
C ASN A 325 -20.35 -26.48 -13.52
N GLY A 326 -19.45 -26.41 -14.49
CA GLY A 326 -19.30 -25.31 -15.43
C GLY A 326 -19.22 -25.90 -16.82
N ASP A 327 -20.04 -25.40 -17.75
CA ASP A 327 -20.04 -25.89 -19.13
C ASP A 327 -18.60 -25.87 -19.69
N PRO A 328 -18.01 -27.01 -20.08
CA PRO A 328 -16.66 -27.05 -20.65
C PRO A 328 -16.63 -26.42 -22.05
N CYS A 329 -17.79 -26.15 -22.66
CA CYS A 329 -17.94 -25.34 -23.87
C CYS A 329 -18.06 -23.83 -23.57
N ASN A 330 -18.32 -23.46 -22.32
CA ASN A 330 -18.45 -22.07 -21.89
C ASN A 330 -18.08 -21.95 -20.40
N PRO A 331 -16.80 -22.13 -20.03
CA PRO A 331 -16.35 -22.13 -18.64
C PRO A 331 -16.60 -20.72 -18.11
N ASP A 332 -17.74 -20.50 -17.44
CA ASP A 332 -18.37 -19.21 -17.15
C ASP A 332 -17.39 -18.06 -17.41
N LEU A 333 -17.34 -17.60 -18.66
CA LEU A 333 -16.29 -16.68 -19.12
C LEU A 333 -16.27 -15.42 -18.27
N ASN A 334 -17.40 -15.09 -17.64
CA ASN A 334 -17.54 -14.02 -16.68
C ASN A 334 -16.85 -14.34 -15.35
N ALA A 335 -16.95 -15.56 -14.82
CA ALA A 335 -16.21 -16.00 -13.64
C ALA A 335 -14.69 -16.04 -13.87
N MET A 336 -14.24 -16.57 -15.02
CA MET A 336 -12.81 -16.54 -15.37
C MET A 336 -12.32 -15.10 -15.54
N LYS A 337 -13.08 -14.26 -16.27
CA LYS A 337 -12.76 -12.83 -16.42
C LYS A 337 -12.72 -12.11 -15.06
N ALA A 338 -13.68 -12.37 -14.18
CA ALA A 338 -13.72 -11.82 -12.81
C ALA A 338 -12.50 -12.27 -11.99
N TRP A 339 -12.06 -13.52 -12.17
CA TRP A 339 -10.83 -14.01 -11.53
C TRP A 339 -9.57 -13.34 -12.10
N LEU A 340 -9.50 -13.06 -13.41
CA LEU A 340 -8.36 -12.39 -14.05
C LEU A 340 -8.28 -10.88 -13.73
N LEU A 341 -9.40 -10.26 -13.34
CA LEU A 341 -9.49 -8.86 -12.93
C LEU A 341 -8.83 -8.60 -11.56
N GLN A 342 -7.60 -8.05 -11.56
CA GLN A 342 -6.92 -7.58 -10.34
C GLN A 342 -7.30 -6.15 -9.99
N SER A 343 -7.60 -5.32 -11.00
CA SER A 343 -8.00 -3.92 -10.83
C SER A 343 -9.48 -3.71 -11.10
N ASN A 344 -10.00 -2.53 -10.73
CA ASN A 344 -11.23 -2.02 -11.32
C ASN A 344 -11.07 -1.91 -12.85
N GLU A 345 -12.14 -2.16 -13.60
CA GLU A 345 -12.15 -1.84 -15.04
C GLU A 345 -12.11 -0.33 -15.21
N PHE A 346 -11.21 0.15 -16.08
CA PHE A 346 -11.07 1.57 -16.39
C PHE A 346 -12.41 2.22 -16.76
N LYS A 347 -13.20 1.52 -17.59
CA LYS A 347 -14.52 2.00 -18.06
C LYS A 347 -15.48 2.25 -16.89
N THR A 348 -15.53 1.35 -15.92
CA THR A 348 -16.39 1.45 -14.74
C THR A 348 -15.97 2.63 -13.87
N VAL A 349 -14.68 2.74 -13.55
CA VAL A 349 -14.16 3.86 -12.74
C VAL A 349 -14.48 5.19 -13.40
N VAL A 350 -14.24 5.33 -14.70
CA VAL A 350 -14.47 6.58 -15.43
C VAL A 350 -15.96 6.94 -15.50
N ALA A 351 -16.85 5.95 -15.64
CA ALA A 351 -18.29 6.20 -15.68
C ALA A 351 -18.82 6.71 -14.33
N ASP A 352 -18.35 6.15 -13.23
CA ASP A 352 -18.87 6.46 -11.88
C ASP A 352 -18.16 7.64 -11.22
N LEU A 353 -16.95 8.00 -11.68
CA LEU A 353 -16.11 9.00 -11.02
C LEU A 353 -16.81 10.37 -10.83
N PRO A 354 -17.48 10.98 -11.83
CA PRO A 354 -18.17 12.25 -11.62
C PRO A 354 -19.24 12.18 -10.52
N PHE A 355 -20.04 11.11 -10.51
CA PHE A 355 -21.07 10.90 -9.51
C PHE A 355 -20.48 10.72 -8.11
N ASN A 356 -19.42 9.91 -7.99
CA ASN A 356 -18.73 9.68 -6.72
C ASN A 356 -18.10 10.97 -6.18
N VAL A 357 -17.47 11.78 -7.04
CA VAL A 357 -16.88 13.08 -6.66
C VAL A 357 -17.95 14.05 -6.15
N VAL A 358 -19.04 14.22 -6.89
CA VAL A 358 -20.14 15.13 -6.50
C VAL A 358 -20.82 14.66 -5.21
N SER A 359 -21.18 13.38 -5.12
CA SER A 359 -21.84 12.81 -3.95
C SER A 359 -21.00 12.98 -2.69
N THR A 360 -19.68 12.77 -2.83
CA THR A 360 -18.75 12.96 -1.72
C THR A 360 -18.66 14.44 -1.33
N GLY A 361 -18.59 15.36 -2.30
CA GLY A 361 -18.62 16.79 -2.05
C GLY A 361 -19.88 17.27 -1.32
N ILE A 362 -21.06 16.75 -1.71
CA ILE A 362 -22.33 17.03 -1.04
C ILE A 362 -22.30 16.52 0.40
N LEU A 363 -21.81 15.30 0.64
CA LEU A 363 -21.66 14.76 1.98
C LEU A 363 -20.78 15.66 2.86
N PHE A 364 -19.64 16.13 2.34
CA PHE A 364 -18.77 17.06 3.06
C PHE A 364 -19.43 18.41 3.33
N ALA A 365 -20.22 18.95 2.39
CA ALA A 365 -20.97 20.17 2.59
C ALA A 365 -21.98 20.02 3.73
N LEU A 366 -22.71 18.90 3.78
CA LEU A 366 -23.67 18.58 4.85
C LEU A 366 -22.98 18.42 6.21
N CYS A 367 -21.87 17.69 6.27
CA CYS A 367 -21.06 17.57 7.49
C CYS A 367 -20.50 18.94 7.94
N GLY A 368 -20.24 19.84 7.00
CA GLY A 368 -19.84 21.23 7.27
C GLY A 368 -20.87 22.04 8.06
N LEU A 369 -22.16 21.74 7.89
CA LEU A 369 -23.25 22.36 8.66
C LEU A 369 -23.25 21.89 10.12
N LEU A 370 -22.93 20.62 10.37
CA LEU A 370 -22.86 20.06 11.73
C LEU A 370 -21.79 20.76 12.59
N VAL A 371 -20.71 21.23 11.95
CA VAL A 371 -19.60 21.94 12.61
C VAL A 371 -19.71 23.46 12.51
N ALA A 372 -20.88 24.00 12.15
CA ALA A 372 -21.14 25.44 12.02
C ALA A 372 -20.64 26.27 13.22
N PRO A 373 -20.93 25.92 14.50
CA PRO A 373 -20.46 26.70 15.65
C PRO A 373 -18.93 26.77 15.73
N LEU A 374 -18.26 25.64 15.46
CA LEU A 374 -16.80 25.54 15.45
C LEU A 374 -16.21 26.35 14.29
N ARG A 375 -16.82 26.31 13.10
CA ARG A 375 -16.42 27.10 11.93
C ARG A 375 -16.53 28.60 12.19
N LEU A 376 -17.59 29.07 12.86
CA LEU A 376 -17.70 30.47 13.26
C LEU A 376 -16.55 30.87 14.19
N ARG A 377 -16.36 30.15 15.30
CA ARG A 377 -15.30 30.46 16.27
C ARG A 377 -13.92 30.42 15.63
N TRP A 378 -13.65 29.42 14.80
CA TRP A 378 -12.42 29.34 14.05
C TRP A 378 -12.22 30.58 13.15
N THR A 379 -13.24 30.96 12.37
CA THR A 379 -13.16 32.11 11.45
C THR A 379 -12.92 33.42 12.20
N GLU A 380 -13.63 33.65 13.32
CA GLU A 380 -13.46 34.82 14.17
C GLU A 380 -12.01 34.96 14.67
N HIS A 381 -11.43 33.87 15.18
CA HIS A 381 -10.07 33.87 15.71
C HIS A 381 -9.01 33.98 14.61
N GLN A 382 -9.24 33.32 13.47
CA GLN A 382 -8.31 33.37 12.34
C GLN A 382 -8.23 34.78 11.76
N LEU A 383 -9.39 35.43 11.53
CA LEU A 383 -9.48 36.82 11.07
C LEU A 383 -9.09 37.82 12.16
N GLY A 384 -9.32 37.48 13.44
CA GLY A 384 -9.17 38.39 14.57
C GLY A 384 -10.33 39.38 14.69
N VAL A 385 -11.50 39.07 14.14
CA VAL A 385 -12.66 39.96 14.09
C VAL A 385 -13.91 39.15 14.42
N LEU A 386 -14.77 39.68 15.28
CA LEU A 386 -16.06 39.06 15.61
C LEU A 386 -17.03 39.19 14.43
N LEU A 387 -18.01 38.29 14.38
CA LEU A 387 -19.08 38.38 13.39
C LEU A 387 -19.76 39.76 13.45
N ARG A 388 -19.77 40.49 12.33
CA ARG A 388 -20.32 41.85 12.26
C ARG A 388 -21.72 41.90 11.67
N ARG A 389 -21.99 41.06 10.66
CA ARG A 389 -23.27 41.01 9.96
C ARG A 389 -23.75 39.57 9.83
N GLY A 390 -25.08 39.41 9.87
CA GLY A 390 -25.74 38.12 9.83
C GLY A 390 -25.64 37.36 11.14
N SER A 391 -25.99 36.08 11.07
CA SER A 391 -25.96 35.12 12.18
C SER A 391 -25.02 33.97 11.89
N LEU A 392 -24.78 33.12 12.89
CA LEU A 392 -24.13 31.81 12.71
C LEU A 392 -24.68 31.04 11.51
N TRP A 393 -26.01 30.99 11.38
CA TRP A 393 -26.69 30.26 10.32
C TRP A 393 -26.56 30.92 8.96
N SER A 394 -26.56 32.25 8.89
CA SER A 394 -26.30 32.98 7.64
C SER A 394 -24.87 32.74 7.13
N LEU A 395 -23.87 32.77 8.03
CA LEU A 395 -22.48 32.44 7.67
C LEU A 395 -22.38 30.99 7.19
N SER A 396 -23.01 30.08 7.92
CA SER A 396 -23.00 28.64 7.62
C SER A 396 -23.69 28.34 6.30
N ALA A 397 -24.81 29.01 5.99
CA ALA A 397 -25.49 28.90 4.71
C ALA A 397 -24.61 29.41 3.55
N GLY A 398 -23.89 30.52 3.74
CA GLY A 398 -22.94 31.02 2.74
C GLY A 398 -21.79 30.04 2.49
N LEU A 399 -21.21 29.47 3.56
CA LEU A 399 -20.15 28.46 3.44
C LEU A 399 -20.67 27.15 2.82
N PHE A 400 -21.90 26.75 3.16
CA PHE A 400 -22.56 25.58 2.57
C PHE A 400 -22.82 25.77 1.08
N ALA A 401 -23.36 26.93 0.67
CA ALA A 401 -23.55 27.26 -0.74
C ALA A 401 -22.22 27.25 -1.50
N ARG A 402 -21.14 27.73 -0.88
CA ARG A 402 -19.79 27.63 -1.43
C ARG A 402 -19.32 26.19 -1.59
N ASP A 403 -19.55 25.34 -0.59
CA ASP A 403 -19.14 23.93 -0.63
C ASP A 403 -19.96 23.15 -1.68
N LEU A 404 -21.25 23.44 -1.84
CA LEU A 404 -22.07 22.89 -2.94
C LEU A 404 -21.60 23.35 -4.31
N ALA A 405 -21.28 24.64 -4.47
CA ALA A 405 -20.71 25.16 -5.72
C ALA A 405 -19.35 24.52 -6.03
N PHE A 406 -18.57 24.21 -4.99
CA PHE A 406 -17.29 23.50 -5.13
C PHE A 406 -17.54 22.07 -5.63
N ALA A 407 -18.49 21.34 -5.06
CA ALA A 407 -18.86 19.99 -5.50
C ALA A 407 -19.39 19.97 -6.94
N ALA A 408 -20.27 20.90 -7.30
CA ALA A 408 -20.78 21.02 -8.67
C ALA A 408 -19.65 21.33 -9.66
N THR A 409 -18.77 22.27 -9.33
CA THR A 409 -17.62 22.60 -10.18
C THR A 409 -16.65 21.43 -10.30
N GLN A 410 -16.38 20.71 -9.21
CA GLN A 410 -15.56 19.50 -9.25
C GLN A 410 -16.17 18.44 -10.17
N GLY A 411 -17.49 18.22 -10.11
CA GLY A 411 -18.17 17.27 -11.00
C GLY A 411 -18.02 17.65 -12.47
N VAL A 412 -18.28 18.91 -12.83
CA VAL A 412 -18.11 19.41 -14.19
C VAL A 412 -16.65 19.30 -14.64
N ALA A 413 -15.70 19.74 -13.82
CA ALA A 413 -14.28 19.66 -14.11
C ALA A 413 -13.79 18.21 -14.24
N THR A 414 -14.37 17.28 -13.48
CA THR A 414 -14.13 15.83 -13.61
C THR A 414 -14.57 15.34 -14.98
N CYS A 415 -15.79 15.68 -15.43
CA CYS A 415 -16.27 15.31 -16.77
C CYS A 415 -15.38 15.86 -17.89
N VAL A 416 -15.00 17.15 -17.79
CA VAL A 416 -14.11 17.79 -18.77
C VAL A 416 -12.73 17.14 -18.78
N ALA A 417 -12.13 16.93 -17.61
CA ALA A 417 -10.84 16.27 -17.48
C ALA A 417 -10.86 14.85 -18.07
N LEU A 418 -11.90 14.07 -17.78
CA LEU A 418 -12.08 12.74 -18.34
C LEU A 418 -12.28 12.77 -19.86
N ALA A 419 -13.03 13.73 -20.40
CA ALA A 419 -13.18 13.89 -21.84
C ALA A 419 -11.83 14.18 -22.51
N CYS A 420 -11.05 15.13 -21.97
CA CYS A 420 -9.71 15.46 -22.48
C CYS A 420 -8.73 14.29 -22.38
N LEU A 421 -8.80 13.48 -21.32
CA LEU A 421 -7.93 12.32 -21.12
C LEU A 421 -8.36 11.09 -21.94
N ARG A 422 -9.55 11.10 -22.55
CA ARG A 422 -10.09 10.01 -23.38
C ARG A 422 -9.90 10.23 -24.88
N ASP A 423 -9.68 11.48 -25.30
CA ASP A 423 -9.67 11.84 -26.72
C ASP A 423 -8.47 11.17 -27.43
N GLY A 424 -8.75 10.20 -28.29
CA GLY A 424 -7.74 9.56 -29.15
C GLY A 424 -7.67 8.03 -29.19
N GLN A 425 -8.49 7.23 -28.48
CA GLN A 425 -8.34 5.75 -28.54
C GLN A 425 -9.65 4.95 -28.54
N SER A 426 -9.79 4.11 -29.58
CA SER A 426 -10.83 3.08 -29.74
C SER A 426 -10.38 1.76 -29.10
N SER A 427 -11.22 1.16 -28.27
CA SER A 427 -11.03 -0.08 -27.48
C SER A 427 -10.01 0.01 -26.33
N ALA A 428 -10.39 0.66 -25.22
CA ALA A 428 -9.67 0.52 -23.96
C ALA A 428 -9.80 -0.94 -23.47
N GLY A 429 -8.66 -1.57 -23.19
CA GLY A 429 -8.61 -2.85 -22.48
C GLY A 429 -9.06 -2.71 -21.02
N LEU A 430 -8.71 -3.70 -20.20
CA LEU A 430 -9.00 -3.70 -18.76
C LEU A 430 -8.48 -2.43 -18.05
N LEU A 431 -7.29 -1.98 -18.46
CA LEU A 431 -6.62 -0.77 -18.05
C LEU A 431 -6.83 0.36 -19.08
N GLY A 432 -6.65 1.61 -18.65
CA GLY A 432 -6.76 2.78 -19.52
C GLY A 432 -5.54 2.99 -20.41
N PRO A 433 -5.57 4.04 -21.26
CA PRO A 433 -4.36 4.56 -21.91
C PRO A 433 -3.28 4.94 -20.90
N PRO A 434 -1.99 4.98 -21.26
CA PRO A 434 -0.98 5.55 -20.38
C PRO A 434 -1.18 7.07 -20.29
N LEU A 435 -1.37 7.61 -19.07
CA LEU A 435 -1.42 9.07 -18.86
C LEU A 435 -0.09 9.74 -19.23
N VAL A 436 1.01 9.09 -18.87
CA VAL A 436 2.39 9.53 -19.14
C VAL A 436 3.26 8.29 -19.32
N GLN A 437 4.13 8.28 -20.32
CA GLN A 437 5.15 7.25 -20.46
C GLN A 437 6.24 7.46 -19.40
N THR A 438 6.41 6.49 -18.51
CA THR A 438 7.39 6.55 -17.42
C THR A 438 7.85 5.16 -17.04
N ASP A 439 9.12 5.05 -16.63
CA ASP A 439 9.70 3.83 -16.08
C ASP A 439 9.37 3.64 -14.59
N TRP A 440 8.63 4.57 -13.97
CA TRP A 440 8.40 4.56 -12.52
C TRP A 440 7.18 3.74 -12.11
N PHE A 441 6.11 3.83 -12.89
CA PHE A 441 4.78 3.29 -12.58
C PHE A 441 4.01 2.96 -13.86
N ASP A 442 3.03 2.07 -13.77
CA ASP A 442 2.12 1.81 -14.88
C ASP A 442 0.93 2.79 -14.87
N THR A 443 1.07 3.91 -15.56
CA THR A 443 0.08 4.99 -15.57
C THR A 443 -1.23 4.64 -16.29
N ARG A 444 -1.32 3.45 -16.90
CA ARG A 444 -2.56 2.89 -17.45
C ARG A 444 -3.57 2.51 -16.35
N HIS A 445 -3.08 2.28 -15.14
CA HIS A 445 -3.91 1.82 -14.04
C HIS A 445 -4.92 2.91 -13.61
N PRO A 446 -6.21 2.58 -13.38
CA PRO A 446 -7.26 3.56 -13.05
C PRO A 446 -6.99 4.43 -11.82
N TYR A 447 -6.15 3.96 -10.89
CA TYR A 447 -5.64 4.74 -9.77
C TYR A 447 -5.06 6.10 -10.19
N TYR A 448 -4.22 6.12 -11.23
CA TYR A 448 -3.54 7.34 -11.66
C TYR A 448 -4.51 8.31 -12.33
N TYR A 449 -5.54 7.80 -13.02
CA TYR A 449 -6.63 8.60 -13.55
C TYR A 449 -7.42 9.28 -12.44
N VAL A 450 -7.78 8.55 -11.39
CA VAL A 450 -8.45 9.13 -10.23
C VAL A 450 -7.59 10.21 -9.58
N CYS A 451 -6.28 9.95 -9.38
CA CYS A 451 -5.36 10.95 -8.84
C CYS A 451 -5.31 12.22 -9.69
N ALA A 452 -5.10 12.08 -11.00
CA ALA A 452 -4.99 13.21 -11.91
C ALA A 452 -6.29 14.02 -11.98
N VAL A 453 -7.41 13.34 -12.16
CA VAL A 453 -8.73 13.97 -12.28
C VAL A 453 -9.15 14.62 -10.96
N TRP A 454 -8.94 13.96 -9.82
CA TRP A 454 -9.22 14.54 -8.50
C TRP A 454 -8.42 15.83 -8.26
N CYS A 455 -7.13 15.83 -8.57
CA CYS A 455 -6.27 17.00 -8.42
C CYS A 455 -6.70 18.14 -9.35
N MET A 456 -6.96 17.86 -10.63
CA MET A 456 -7.41 18.87 -11.60
C MET A 456 -8.79 19.44 -11.23
N ALA A 457 -9.74 18.58 -10.86
CA ALA A 457 -11.08 18.99 -10.46
C ALA A 457 -11.06 19.84 -9.19
N SER A 458 -10.25 19.46 -8.20
CA SER A 458 -10.07 20.22 -6.96
C SER A 458 -9.40 21.58 -7.20
N ALA A 459 -8.41 21.63 -8.09
CA ALA A 459 -7.78 22.88 -8.51
C ALA A 459 -8.80 23.83 -9.17
N ALA A 460 -9.56 23.33 -10.15
CA ALA A 460 -10.58 24.11 -10.84
C ALA A 460 -11.67 24.61 -9.87
N ALA A 461 -12.20 23.73 -9.02
CA ALA A 461 -13.20 24.09 -8.02
C ALA A 461 -12.69 25.10 -6.99
N HIS A 462 -11.42 25.01 -6.59
CA HIS A 462 -10.79 26.02 -5.73
C HIS A 462 -10.77 27.38 -6.40
N VAL A 463 -10.33 27.45 -7.66
CA VAL A 463 -10.23 28.70 -8.40
C VAL A 463 -11.61 29.35 -8.58
N VAL A 464 -12.61 28.57 -8.98
CA VAL A 464 -13.98 29.06 -9.25
C VAL A 464 -14.71 29.51 -7.98
N THR A 465 -14.51 28.83 -6.86
CA THR A 465 -15.28 29.11 -5.63
C THR A 465 -14.58 30.01 -4.62
N THR A 466 -13.30 30.33 -4.81
CA THR A 466 -12.59 31.29 -3.95
C THR A 466 -13.29 32.67 -3.92
N PRO A 467 -13.74 33.23 -5.06
CA PRO A 467 -14.53 34.47 -5.04
C PRO A 467 -15.80 34.39 -4.19
N LEU A 468 -16.50 33.26 -4.23
CA LEU A 468 -17.71 33.04 -3.42
C LEU A 468 -17.40 32.92 -1.93
N LEU A 469 -16.31 32.23 -1.56
CA LEU A 469 -15.83 32.21 -0.18
C LEU A 469 -15.50 33.62 0.31
N ASN A 470 -14.75 34.37 -0.49
CA ASN A 470 -14.33 35.72 -0.16
C ASN A 470 -15.53 36.69 -0.11
N SER A 471 -16.57 36.50 -0.92
CA SER A 471 -17.80 37.30 -0.82
C SER A 471 -18.57 37.01 0.47
N VAL A 472 -18.64 35.75 0.91
CA VAL A 472 -19.23 35.39 2.21
C VAL A 472 -18.43 36.04 3.34
N ILE A 473 -17.11 35.91 3.33
CA ILE A 473 -16.24 36.56 4.35
C ILE A 473 -16.43 38.09 4.33
N ALA A 474 -16.46 38.71 3.16
CA ALA A 474 -16.64 40.15 3.03
C ALA A 474 -18.02 40.61 3.51
N HIS A 475 -19.07 39.84 3.27
CA HIS A 475 -20.40 40.11 3.81
C HIS A 475 -20.39 40.06 5.35
N HIS A 476 -19.91 38.97 5.96
CA HIS A 476 -20.06 38.76 7.40
C HIS A 476 -19.03 39.51 8.27
N PHE A 477 -17.81 39.75 7.76
CA PHE A 477 -16.68 40.33 8.51
C PHE A 477 -16.12 41.64 7.92
N GLY A 478 -16.55 42.02 6.72
CA GLY A 478 -16.12 43.24 6.05
C GLY A 478 -16.69 44.54 6.65
N PRO A 479 -16.40 45.69 6.01
CA PRO A 479 -16.88 46.99 6.48
C PRO A 479 -18.41 47.12 6.41
N VAL A 480 -18.95 48.03 7.23
CA VAL A 480 -20.41 48.26 7.40
C VAL A 480 -21.09 48.60 6.07
N VAL A 481 -20.43 49.39 5.22
CA VAL A 481 -20.89 49.71 3.86
C VAL A 481 -20.19 48.77 2.88
N PRO A 482 -20.86 47.71 2.37
CA PRO A 482 -20.27 46.81 1.39
C PRO A 482 -20.29 47.51 0.03
N GLY A 483 -19.13 47.99 -0.43
CA GLY A 483 -18.99 48.43 -1.81
C GLY A 483 -18.99 47.25 -2.79
N PRO A 484 -19.29 47.45 -4.08
CA PRO A 484 -19.07 46.43 -5.09
C PRO A 484 -17.58 46.06 -5.12
N TRP A 485 -17.27 44.78 -4.91
CA TRP A 485 -15.88 44.32 -4.90
C TRP A 485 -15.49 43.83 -6.29
N SER A 486 -14.34 44.31 -6.78
CA SER A 486 -13.82 43.83 -8.06
C SER A 486 -13.57 42.31 -8.01
N PRO A 487 -13.73 41.58 -9.13
CA PRO A 487 -13.40 40.15 -9.21
C PRO A 487 -11.96 39.87 -8.76
N ARG A 488 -11.03 40.79 -9.05
CA ARG A 488 -9.62 40.71 -8.61
C ARG A 488 -9.48 40.72 -7.09
N THR A 489 -10.27 41.53 -6.39
CA THR A 489 -10.28 41.58 -4.92
C THR A 489 -10.84 40.28 -4.36
N LEU A 490 -11.94 39.78 -4.94
CA LEU A 490 -12.57 38.52 -4.52
C LEU A 490 -11.73 37.28 -4.86
N ALA A 491 -10.87 37.34 -5.87
CA ALA A 491 -9.94 36.26 -6.21
C ALA A 491 -8.65 36.23 -5.35
N ARG A 492 -8.52 37.13 -4.36
CA ARG A 492 -7.28 37.23 -3.57
C ARG A 492 -6.99 35.95 -2.79
N GLY A 493 -5.75 35.50 -2.87
CA GLY A 493 -5.28 34.26 -2.22
C GLY A 493 -5.56 32.98 -3.01
N CYS A 494 -6.32 33.05 -4.12
CA CYS A 494 -6.68 31.90 -4.95
C CYS A 494 -5.45 31.06 -5.38
N PHE A 495 -4.47 31.66 -6.07
CA PHE A 495 -3.29 30.91 -6.51
C PHE A 495 -2.35 30.52 -5.36
N PHE A 496 -2.25 31.35 -4.33
CA PHE A 496 -1.37 31.07 -3.19
C PHE A 496 -1.88 29.92 -2.32
N LEU A 497 -3.20 29.76 -2.22
CA LEU A 497 -3.84 28.67 -1.48
C LEU A 497 -4.19 27.48 -2.38
N LEU A 498 -3.87 27.52 -3.66
CA LEU A 498 -4.18 26.45 -4.61
C LEU A 498 -3.63 25.07 -4.18
N PRO A 499 -2.38 24.92 -3.71
CA PRO A 499 -1.90 23.62 -3.21
C PRO A 499 -2.75 23.08 -2.05
N LEU A 500 -3.24 23.97 -1.18
CA LEU A 500 -4.12 23.60 -0.08
C LEU A 500 -5.54 23.28 -0.56
N GLY A 501 -6.01 23.97 -1.60
CA GLY A 501 -7.28 23.66 -2.26
C GLY A 501 -7.30 22.28 -2.93
N ILE A 502 -6.13 21.82 -3.40
CA ILE A 502 -5.95 20.49 -3.99
C ILE A 502 -5.85 19.43 -2.90
N ILE A 503 -5.01 19.65 -1.87
CA ILE A 503 -4.73 18.65 -0.83
C ILE A 503 -5.88 18.55 0.19
N ILE A 504 -6.50 19.68 0.54
CA ILE A 504 -7.50 19.80 1.61
C ILE A 504 -8.85 20.32 1.07
N PRO A 505 -9.46 19.68 0.04
CA PRO A 505 -10.80 20.06 -0.40
C PRO A 505 -11.78 19.88 0.76
N TYR A 506 -12.74 20.80 0.88
CA TYR A 506 -13.74 20.83 1.95
C TYR A 506 -13.20 20.83 3.40
N GLN A 507 -11.91 21.14 3.60
CA GLN A 507 -11.25 21.05 4.91
C GLN A 507 -11.10 19.60 5.43
N ALA A 508 -11.18 18.62 4.54
CA ALA A 508 -11.05 17.21 4.87
C ALA A 508 -10.05 16.51 3.93
N ALA A 509 -8.76 16.75 4.16
CA ALA A 509 -7.69 16.15 3.36
C ALA A 509 -7.59 14.62 3.47
N TRP A 510 -8.39 14.00 4.35
CA TRP A 510 -8.29 12.58 4.59
C TRP A 510 -8.71 11.80 3.35
N LEU A 511 -9.75 12.25 2.63
CA LEU A 511 -10.16 11.60 1.39
C LEU A 511 -9.12 11.78 0.28
N THR A 512 -8.59 13.00 0.11
CA THR A 512 -7.53 13.25 -0.88
C THR A 512 -6.32 12.38 -0.60
N TRP A 513 -5.88 12.30 0.66
CA TRP A 513 -4.81 11.39 1.06
C TRP A 513 -5.19 9.94 0.73
N TYR A 514 -6.36 9.49 1.16
CA TYR A 514 -6.85 8.12 0.99
C TYR A 514 -6.88 7.69 -0.49
N GLU A 515 -7.35 8.57 -1.36
CA GLU A 515 -7.50 8.30 -2.80
C GLU A 515 -6.21 8.49 -3.59
N THR A 516 -5.23 9.23 -3.06
CA THR A 516 -3.97 9.53 -3.75
C THR A 516 -2.79 8.88 -3.02
N LEU A 517 -1.90 9.66 -2.40
CA LEU A 517 -0.64 9.23 -1.81
C LEU A 517 -0.82 8.15 -0.72
N GLY A 518 -1.91 8.20 0.04
CA GLY A 518 -2.23 7.23 1.08
C GLY A 518 -2.40 5.81 0.53
N SER A 519 -3.17 5.63 -0.55
CA SER A 519 -3.28 4.33 -1.23
C SER A 519 -1.98 3.88 -1.90
N GLY A 520 -1.07 4.84 -2.18
CA GLY A 520 0.30 4.58 -2.65
C GLY A 520 1.21 3.97 -1.60
N ILE A 521 0.95 4.22 -0.32
CA ILE A 521 1.75 3.75 0.82
C ILE A 521 1.08 2.53 1.46
N ILE A 522 -0.20 2.69 1.84
CA ILE A 522 -1.05 1.65 2.40
C ILE A 522 -1.93 1.12 1.26
N PRO A 523 -1.66 -0.09 0.73
CA PRO A 523 -2.34 -0.57 -0.45
C PRO A 523 -3.83 -0.79 -0.19
N THR A 524 -4.68 0.06 -0.79
CA THR A 524 -6.14 -0.10 -0.78
C THR A 524 -6.61 -0.56 -2.16
N THR A 525 -7.08 -1.81 -2.23
CA THR A 525 -7.58 -2.47 -3.46
C THR A 525 -8.92 -1.90 -3.91
N SER A 526 -9.73 -1.43 -2.96
CA SER A 526 -10.96 -0.66 -3.15
C SER A 526 -10.76 0.75 -2.61
N SER A 527 -11.58 1.71 -3.02
CA SER A 527 -11.63 3.05 -2.40
C SER A 527 -12.98 3.72 -2.66
N VAL A 528 -13.20 4.93 -2.12
CA VAL A 528 -14.46 5.69 -2.29
C VAL A 528 -14.69 6.00 -3.77
N LEU A 529 -13.61 6.33 -4.49
CA LEU A 529 -13.65 6.69 -5.92
C LEU A 529 -13.34 5.50 -6.85
N ARG A 530 -12.87 4.36 -6.32
CA ARG A 530 -12.50 3.14 -7.08
C ARG A 530 -13.10 1.89 -6.42
N ARG A 531 -14.43 1.85 -6.31
CA ARG A 531 -15.15 0.84 -5.53
C ARG A 531 -15.02 -0.56 -6.14
N ARG A 532 -14.59 -1.54 -5.33
CA ARG A 532 -14.69 -2.97 -5.61
C ARG A 532 -15.50 -3.66 -4.53
N VAL A 533 -16.74 -3.99 -4.85
CA VAL A 533 -17.71 -4.55 -3.89
C VAL A 533 -17.22 -5.90 -3.37
N GLU A 534 -16.60 -6.71 -4.24
CA GLU A 534 -16.09 -8.04 -3.93
C GLU A 534 -14.97 -8.07 -2.87
N HIS A 535 -14.30 -6.94 -2.63
CA HIS A 535 -13.22 -6.86 -1.63
C HIS A 535 -13.66 -6.25 -0.30
N LEU A 536 -14.84 -5.64 -0.22
CA LEU A 536 -15.28 -4.87 0.96
C LEU A 536 -15.49 -5.74 2.21
N ASP A 537 -15.80 -7.02 2.03
CA ASP A 537 -16.09 -7.93 3.15
C ASP A 537 -14.87 -8.71 3.64
N THR A 538 -13.72 -8.58 2.97
CA THR A 538 -12.51 -9.31 3.35
C THR A 538 -11.89 -8.75 4.64
N GLU A 539 -11.33 -9.63 5.49
CA GLU A 539 -10.63 -9.18 6.71
C GLU A 539 -9.39 -8.32 6.39
N GLU A 540 -8.69 -8.68 5.30
CA GLU A 540 -7.58 -7.92 4.73
C GLU A 540 -8.00 -6.47 4.45
N TRP A 541 -9.15 -6.28 3.79
CA TRP A 541 -9.69 -4.94 3.52
C TRP A 541 -10.00 -4.16 4.79
N ARG A 542 -10.69 -4.77 5.75
CA ARG A 542 -11.02 -4.09 7.03
C ARG A 542 -9.77 -3.59 7.75
N HIS A 543 -8.70 -4.38 7.73
CA HIS A 543 -7.43 -4.02 8.33
C HIS A 543 -6.75 -2.83 7.62
N TYR A 544 -6.58 -2.90 6.30
CA TYR A 544 -5.95 -1.82 5.53
C TYR A 544 -6.78 -0.54 5.55
N LYS A 545 -8.11 -0.65 5.50
CA LYS A 545 -9.04 0.47 5.65
C LYS A 545 -8.79 1.25 6.94
N TYR A 546 -8.76 0.57 8.10
CA TYR A 546 -8.56 1.24 9.38
C TYR A 546 -7.23 2.00 9.42
N LYS A 547 -6.15 1.36 8.97
CA LYS A 547 -4.81 1.98 8.92
C LYS A 547 -4.76 3.14 7.93
N ALA A 548 -5.37 3.00 6.77
CA ALA A 548 -5.43 4.05 5.76
C ALA A 548 -6.22 5.26 6.26
N LEU A 549 -7.34 5.06 6.95
CA LEU A 549 -8.11 6.14 7.58
C LEU A 549 -7.34 6.83 8.71
N LEU A 550 -6.66 6.07 9.57
CA LEU A 550 -5.83 6.64 10.63
C LEU A 550 -4.66 7.45 10.04
N GLY A 551 -3.95 6.89 9.05
CA GLY A 551 -2.88 7.58 8.33
C GLY A 551 -3.39 8.83 7.62
N ALA A 552 -4.60 8.78 7.05
CA ALA A 552 -5.26 9.93 6.44
C ALA A 552 -5.53 11.04 7.44
N PHE A 553 -6.00 10.71 8.65
CA PHE A 553 -6.22 11.68 9.71
C PHE A 553 -4.93 12.37 10.16
N VAL A 554 -3.90 11.56 10.46
CA VAL A 554 -2.60 12.06 10.93
C VAL A 554 -1.98 12.98 9.88
N THR A 555 -2.01 12.56 8.61
CA THR A 555 -1.43 13.34 7.52
C THR A 555 -2.23 14.61 7.23
N THR A 556 -3.56 14.54 7.26
CA THR A 556 -4.44 15.71 7.17
C THR A 556 -4.10 16.71 8.27
N THR A 557 -3.98 16.25 9.50
CA THR A 557 -3.64 17.09 10.65
C THR A 557 -2.26 17.74 10.46
N ALA A 558 -1.25 16.97 10.02
CA ALA A 558 0.09 17.49 9.78
C ALA A 558 0.10 18.58 8.70
N PHE A 559 -0.51 18.33 7.54
CA PHE A 559 -0.64 19.33 6.48
C PHE A 559 -1.44 20.53 6.94
N ASP A 560 -2.51 20.33 7.70
CA ASP A 560 -3.34 21.41 8.21
C ASP A 560 -2.57 22.33 9.16
N ILE A 561 -1.78 21.77 10.09
CA ILE A 561 -0.91 22.54 10.99
C ILE A 561 0.08 23.39 10.19
N ILE A 562 0.74 22.79 9.18
CA ILE A 562 1.74 23.48 8.36
C ILE A 562 1.08 24.58 7.51
N ALA A 563 -0.11 24.32 7.00
CA ALA A 563 -0.86 25.21 6.12
C ALA A 563 -1.54 26.37 6.84
N TYR A 564 -1.89 26.18 8.12
CA TYR A 564 -2.70 27.12 8.88
C TYR A 564 -2.18 28.57 8.89
N PRO A 565 -0.87 28.82 9.10
CA PRO A 565 -0.31 30.18 9.04
C PRO A 565 -0.50 30.85 7.68
N LEU A 566 -0.35 30.09 6.58
CA LEU A 566 -0.49 30.58 5.21
C LEU A 566 -1.93 30.98 4.90
N GLN A 567 -2.89 30.13 5.27
CA GLN A 567 -4.31 30.42 5.12
C GLN A 567 -4.69 31.69 5.90
N ARG A 568 -4.21 31.80 7.15
CA ARG A 568 -4.44 32.98 7.99
C ARG A 568 -3.89 34.26 7.37
N GLN A 569 -2.66 34.22 6.84
CA GLN A 569 -2.05 35.37 6.20
C GLN A 569 -2.87 35.84 4.99
N CYS A 570 -3.35 34.91 4.16
CA CYS A 570 -4.17 35.23 3.00
C CYS A 570 -5.49 35.89 3.38
N TRP A 571 -6.22 35.29 4.33
CA TRP A 571 -7.52 35.82 4.76
C TRP A 571 -7.40 37.16 5.46
N ARG A 572 -6.36 37.38 6.27
CA ARG A 572 -6.10 38.69 6.88
C ARG A 572 -5.65 39.73 5.87
N SER A 573 -4.89 39.33 4.85
CA SER A 573 -4.51 40.22 3.75
C SER A 573 -5.73 40.65 2.94
N PHE A 574 -6.65 39.72 2.66
CA PHE A 574 -7.93 40.02 2.05
C PHE A 574 -8.76 40.97 2.91
N LEU A 575 -8.94 40.68 4.20
CA LEU A 575 -9.67 41.54 5.12
C LEU A 575 -9.05 42.95 5.19
N SER A 576 -7.73 43.04 5.32
CA SER A 576 -7.02 44.33 5.32
C SER A 576 -7.31 45.14 4.07
N GLN A 577 -7.42 44.51 2.91
CA GLN A 577 -7.77 45.19 1.66
C GLN A 577 -9.22 45.69 1.67
N LEU A 578 -10.16 44.92 2.24
CA LEU A 578 -11.57 45.34 2.35
C LEU A 578 -11.76 46.58 3.21
N TYR A 579 -10.90 46.77 4.22
CA TYR A 579 -10.98 47.93 5.12
C TYR A 579 -10.26 49.17 4.60
N ARG A 580 -9.43 49.09 3.55
CA ARG A 580 -8.68 50.25 3.06
C ARG A 580 -9.62 51.42 2.67
N PRO A 581 -9.30 52.67 3.06
CA PRO A 581 -8.06 53.12 3.72
C PRO A 581 -8.03 52.97 5.25
N THR A 582 -9.13 52.57 5.89
CA THR A 582 -9.20 52.38 7.35
C THR A 582 -8.39 51.17 7.82
N VAL A 583 -7.90 51.22 9.06
CA VAL A 583 -7.16 50.11 9.68
C VAL A 583 -8.14 48.96 9.95
N SER A 584 -7.77 47.75 9.52
CA SER A 584 -8.54 46.53 9.80
C SER A 584 -8.67 46.31 11.31
N PRO A 585 -9.88 46.01 11.83
CA PRO A 585 -10.09 45.76 13.27
C PRO A 585 -9.52 44.41 13.75
N SER A 586 -8.65 43.77 12.96
CA SER A 586 -8.08 42.45 13.27
C SER A 586 -7.22 42.48 14.53
N CYS A 587 -7.71 41.86 15.59
CA CYS A 587 -7.02 41.70 16.85
C CYS A 587 -6.16 40.41 16.86
N GLY A 588 -5.05 40.46 17.62
CA GLY A 588 -4.24 39.27 17.95
C GLY A 588 -3.12 38.91 16.97
N LYS A 589 -1.92 38.65 17.52
CA LYS A 589 -0.70 38.31 16.78
C LYS A 589 -0.41 36.80 16.68
N ARG A 590 -1.04 35.96 17.52
CA ARG A 590 -0.74 34.51 17.64
C ARG A 590 -1.00 33.73 16.35
N TRP A 591 0.03 33.13 15.74
CA TRP A 591 -0.03 32.42 14.45
C TRP A 591 -1.09 31.31 14.37
N PHE A 592 -1.37 30.64 15.49
CA PHE A 592 -2.31 29.52 15.58
C PHE A 592 -3.63 29.87 16.31
N ALA A 593 -4.01 31.16 16.34
CA ALA A 593 -5.25 31.59 17.00
C ALA A 593 -6.49 30.95 16.37
N GLY A 594 -7.21 30.12 17.13
CA GLY A 594 -8.43 29.44 16.68
C GLY A 594 -8.21 28.04 16.10
N TYR A 595 -6.96 27.53 16.08
CA TYR A 595 -6.66 26.21 15.53
C TYR A 595 -7.37 25.07 16.27
N SER A 596 -7.57 25.17 17.58
CA SER A 596 -8.29 24.15 18.36
C SER A 596 -9.72 23.91 17.83
N HIS A 597 -10.43 24.97 17.46
CA HIS A 597 -11.79 24.86 16.90
C HIS A 597 -11.76 24.24 15.49
N ARG A 598 -10.74 24.56 14.68
CA ARG A 598 -10.54 23.94 13.36
C ARG A 598 -10.23 22.45 13.50
N PHE A 599 -9.32 22.09 14.39
CA PHE A 599 -8.97 20.70 14.66
C PHE A 599 -10.18 19.88 15.13
N ALA A 600 -10.95 20.41 16.08
CA ALA A 600 -12.19 19.79 16.54
C ALA A 600 -13.22 19.65 15.40
N GLY A 601 -13.36 20.66 14.54
CA GLY A 601 -14.21 20.61 13.35
C GLY A 601 -13.78 19.50 12.39
N ASN A 602 -12.50 19.40 12.05
CA ASN A 602 -11.95 18.36 11.19
C ASN A 602 -12.18 16.95 11.78
N LEU A 603 -12.03 16.78 13.09
CA LEU A 603 -12.29 15.52 13.78
C LEU A 603 -13.77 15.10 13.63
N VAL A 604 -14.71 16.01 13.89
CA VAL A 604 -16.15 15.75 13.73
C VAL A 604 -16.49 15.45 12.27
N THR A 605 -15.96 16.23 11.33
CA THR A 605 -16.18 15.99 9.89
C THR A 605 -15.63 14.63 9.47
N MET A 606 -14.44 14.24 9.91
CA MET A 606 -13.90 12.91 9.60
C MET A 606 -14.76 11.80 10.19
N LEU A 607 -15.10 11.87 11.48
CA LEU A 607 -15.90 10.83 12.13
C LEU A 607 -17.27 10.67 11.45
N THR A 608 -17.95 11.79 11.17
CA THR A 608 -19.25 11.76 10.50
C THR A 608 -19.14 11.24 9.07
N THR A 609 -18.21 11.73 8.26
CA THR A 609 -18.05 11.27 6.88
C THR A 609 -17.60 9.81 6.77
N SER A 610 -16.64 9.37 7.59
CA SER A 610 -16.23 7.96 7.62
C SER A 610 -17.35 7.03 8.09
N THR A 611 -18.15 7.44 9.07
CA THR A 611 -19.32 6.67 9.53
C THR A 611 -20.39 6.60 8.46
N SER A 612 -20.73 7.73 7.83
CA SER A 612 -21.71 7.76 6.73
C SER A 612 -21.29 6.90 5.56
N LEU A 613 -20.01 6.97 5.16
CA LEU A 613 -19.50 6.12 4.08
C LEU A 613 -19.46 4.64 4.48
N SER A 614 -19.23 4.32 5.75
CA SER A 614 -19.30 2.94 6.23
C SER A 614 -20.74 2.40 6.24
N LEU A 615 -21.71 3.22 6.66
CA LEU A 615 -23.14 2.85 6.62
C LEU A 615 -23.65 2.64 5.18
N LEU A 616 -23.10 3.38 4.22
CA LEU A 616 -23.45 3.28 2.80
C LEU A 616 -22.72 2.13 2.08
N GLY A 617 -21.91 1.33 2.78
CA GLY A 617 -21.12 0.25 2.17
C GLY A 617 -20.06 0.76 1.19
N VAL A 618 -19.62 2.01 1.36
CA VAL A 618 -18.61 2.65 0.48
C VAL A 618 -17.22 2.58 1.08
N VAL A 619 -17.15 2.65 2.41
CA VAL A 619 -15.91 2.61 3.20
C VAL A 619 -15.96 1.41 4.11
#